data_AF-A0A238K514-F1
#
_entry.id   AF-A0A238K514-F1
#
_cell.length_a   1.000
_cell.length_b   1.000
_cell.length_c   1.000
_cell.angle_alpha   90.00
_cell.angle_beta   90.00
_cell.angle_gamma   90.00
#
_symmetry.space_group_name_H-M   'P 1'
#
loop_
_entity.id
_entity.type
_entity.pdbx_description
1 polymer ?
#
loop_
_entity_poly.entity_id
_entity_poly.type
_entity_poly.pdbx_seq_one_letter_code
_entity_poly.pdbx_strand_id
1 'polypeptide(L)'
;MTSAETVQIMGPMLGLVVGQQTLEHLADRSLRALLALRLVLCGMLILGLYPALATWGLFAYGIALLHRFDGPYNGGSDKMTMLILACLSAFYIAPSPLWQDMALSYLAVQLVLSYFVSGYIKIINQEWRTGQALQDVFLFSAYPVSTSLRGFATHPRLLWGMSWAVMGFEVLFPLTLMHSTALLFGLLVAAAFHLTNACLFGLNRFFWIWICAYPSLIWFQDRIIG
;
A
#
# COMPACT_ATOMS: atom_id res chain seq x y z
N MET A 1 18.79 8.68 -7.69
CA MET A 1 18.29 7.34 -8.09
C MET A 1 17.53 7.48 -9.41
N THR A 2 17.70 6.61 -10.39
CA THR A 2 16.96 6.69 -11.67
C THR A 2 15.58 6.04 -11.57
N SER A 3 14.67 6.35 -12.49
CA SER A 3 13.34 5.73 -12.52
C SER A 3 13.42 4.23 -12.87
N ALA A 4 14.37 3.84 -13.70
CA ALA A 4 14.68 2.44 -14.00
C ALA A 4 15.16 1.67 -12.76
N GLU A 5 16.14 2.21 -12.00
CA GLU A 5 16.59 1.62 -10.73
C GLU A 5 15.45 1.48 -9.73
N THR A 6 14.59 2.49 -9.65
CA THR A 6 13.41 2.49 -8.77
C THR A 6 12.47 1.33 -9.11
N VAL A 7 12.15 1.17 -10.38
CA VAL A 7 11.28 0.07 -10.85
C VAL A 7 11.95 -1.30 -10.68
N GLN A 8 13.28 -1.40 -10.83
CA GLN A 8 14.04 -2.63 -10.55
C GLN A 8 13.99 -3.04 -9.08
N ILE A 9 13.90 -2.09 -8.14
CA ILE A 9 13.69 -2.38 -6.71
C ILE A 9 12.23 -2.79 -6.46
N MET A 10 11.28 -2.05 -7.02
CA MET A 10 9.85 -2.27 -6.81
C MET A 10 9.35 -3.59 -7.41
N GLY A 11 9.88 -4.02 -8.55
CA GLY A 11 9.45 -5.25 -9.24
C GLY A 11 9.50 -6.48 -8.34
N PRO A 12 10.67 -6.86 -7.80
CA PRO A 12 10.79 -8.00 -6.90
C PRO A 12 9.97 -7.86 -5.62
N MET A 13 9.90 -6.66 -5.03
CA MET A 13 9.02 -6.41 -3.88
C MET A 13 7.56 -6.72 -4.24
N LEU A 14 7.06 -6.19 -5.35
CA LEU A 14 5.69 -6.40 -5.80
C LEU A 14 5.43 -7.88 -6.09
N GLY A 15 6.35 -8.55 -6.78
CA GLY A 15 6.25 -9.98 -7.07
C GLY A 15 6.19 -10.84 -5.80
N LEU A 16 6.99 -10.53 -4.78
CA LEU A 16 6.95 -11.20 -3.48
C LEU A 16 5.62 -10.95 -2.75
N VAL A 17 5.13 -9.71 -2.74
CA VAL A 17 3.87 -9.34 -2.09
C VAL A 17 2.69 -10.03 -2.74
N VAL A 18 2.58 -9.96 -4.08
CA VAL A 18 1.50 -10.60 -4.83
C VAL A 18 1.61 -12.12 -4.76
N GLY A 19 2.83 -12.66 -4.75
CA GLY A 19 3.09 -14.09 -4.54
C GLY A 19 2.60 -14.58 -3.19
N GLN A 20 2.95 -13.88 -2.10
CA GLN A 20 2.51 -14.20 -0.74
C GLN A 20 0.98 -14.22 -0.61
N GLN A 21 0.27 -13.25 -1.21
CA GLN A 21 -1.20 -13.22 -1.25
C GLN A 21 -1.80 -14.41 -1.99
N THR A 22 -1.09 -14.95 -2.99
CA THR A 22 -1.55 -16.09 -3.79
C THR A 22 -1.56 -17.39 -2.97
N LEU A 23 -0.66 -17.50 -1.98
CA LEU A 23 -0.56 -18.67 -1.12
C LEU A 23 -1.80 -18.85 -0.23
N GLU A 24 -2.55 -17.78 0.04
CA GLU A 24 -3.77 -17.81 0.86
C GLU A 24 -4.92 -18.61 0.21
N HIS A 25 -4.87 -18.80 -1.11
CA HIS A 25 -5.91 -19.52 -1.87
C HIS A 25 -5.51 -20.95 -2.25
N LEU A 26 -4.38 -21.47 -1.76
CA LEU A 26 -3.87 -22.80 -2.14
C LEU A 26 -4.82 -23.97 -1.79
N ALA A 27 -5.69 -23.78 -0.80
CA ALA A 27 -6.66 -24.79 -0.39
C ALA A 27 -7.77 -25.01 -1.43
N ASP A 28 -8.08 -24.00 -2.25
CA ASP A 28 -9.13 -24.10 -3.27
C ASP A 28 -8.59 -24.78 -4.54
N ARG A 29 -8.99 -26.05 -4.72
CA ARG A 29 -8.56 -26.86 -5.87
C ARG A 29 -9.07 -26.32 -7.21
N SER A 30 -10.19 -25.60 -7.21
CA SER A 30 -10.80 -25.06 -8.44
C SER A 30 -9.97 -23.92 -9.05
N LEU A 31 -9.12 -23.27 -8.25
CA LEU A 31 -8.31 -22.11 -8.66
C LEU A 31 -6.86 -22.46 -9.01
N ARG A 32 -6.44 -23.72 -8.90
CA ARG A 32 -5.02 -24.12 -9.03
C ARG A 32 -4.33 -23.62 -10.30
N ALA A 33 -4.98 -23.71 -11.46
CA ALA A 33 -4.40 -23.25 -12.72
C ALA A 33 -4.18 -21.72 -12.73
N LEU A 34 -5.15 -20.96 -12.21
CA LEU A 34 -5.07 -19.51 -12.09
C LEU A 34 -4.00 -19.09 -11.07
N LEU A 35 -3.91 -19.79 -9.94
CA LEU A 35 -2.88 -19.55 -8.92
C LEU A 35 -1.48 -19.87 -9.46
N ALA A 36 -1.33 -20.96 -10.20
CA ALA A 36 -0.06 -21.32 -10.83
C ALA A 36 0.38 -20.25 -11.84
N LEU A 37 -0.52 -19.79 -12.71
CA LEU A 37 -0.24 -18.69 -13.63
C LEU A 37 0.20 -17.43 -12.88
N ARG A 38 -0.50 -17.05 -11.81
CA ARG A 38 -0.14 -15.88 -11.00
C ARG A 38 1.23 -16.03 -10.36
N LEU A 39 1.57 -17.20 -9.82
CA LEU A 39 2.89 -17.48 -9.25
C LEU A 39 4.01 -17.42 -10.30
N VAL A 40 3.76 -17.91 -11.51
CA VAL A 40 4.72 -17.78 -12.63
C VAL A 40 4.96 -16.30 -12.96
N LEU A 41 3.90 -15.49 -13.09
CA LEU A 41 4.03 -14.06 -13.34
C LEU A 41 4.75 -13.33 -12.18
N CYS A 42 4.50 -13.72 -10.93
CA CYS A 42 5.25 -13.19 -9.78
C CYS A 42 6.74 -13.57 -9.85
N GLY A 43 7.06 -14.82 -10.17
CA GLY A 43 8.43 -15.29 -10.33
C GLY A 43 9.16 -14.57 -11.46
N MET A 44 8.49 -14.37 -12.59
CA MET A 44 9.00 -13.56 -13.70
C MET A 44 9.35 -12.14 -13.23
N LEU A 45 8.46 -11.49 -12.47
CA LEU A 45 8.70 -10.14 -11.96
C LEU A 45 9.84 -10.09 -10.93
N ILE A 46 9.94 -11.09 -10.04
CA ILE A 46 11.03 -11.21 -9.05
C ILE A 46 12.40 -11.36 -9.72
N LEU A 47 12.46 -12.15 -10.79
CA LEU A 47 13.69 -12.40 -11.54
C LEU A 47 13.98 -11.34 -12.60
N GLY A 48 13.10 -10.35 -12.78
CA GLY A 48 13.22 -9.33 -13.83
C GLY A 48 13.06 -9.88 -15.25
N LEU A 49 12.43 -11.05 -15.42
CA LEU A 49 12.23 -11.72 -16.70
C LEU A 49 10.92 -11.24 -17.34
N TYR A 50 11.00 -10.64 -18.53
CA TYR A 50 9.85 -10.09 -19.26
C TYR A 50 8.90 -9.26 -18.38
N PRO A 51 9.41 -8.24 -17.67
CA PRO A 51 8.65 -7.60 -16.59
C PRO A 51 7.39 -6.88 -17.10
N ALA A 52 7.38 -6.38 -18.35
CA ALA A 52 6.19 -5.84 -18.99
C ALA A 52 5.04 -6.86 -19.05
N LEU A 53 5.34 -8.08 -19.50
CA LEU A 53 4.37 -9.17 -19.57
C LEU A 53 3.90 -9.57 -18.16
N ALA A 54 4.83 -9.63 -17.21
CA ALA A 54 4.52 -9.97 -15.83
C ALA A 54 3.57 -8.95 -15.18
N THR A 55 3.86 -7.65 -15.29
CA THR A 55 3.01 -6.61 -14.66
C THR A 55 1.65 -6.50 -15.34
N TRP A 56 1.58 -6.56 -16.67
CA TRP A 56 0.29 -6.55 -17.39
C TRP A 56 -0.54 -7.80 -17.10
N GLY A 57 0.08 -8.97 -17.03
CA GLY A 57 -0.58 -10.22 -16.67
C GLY A 57 -1.14 -10.18 -15.24
N LEU A 58 -0.35 -9.69 -14.28
CA LEU A 58 -0.78 -9.52 -12.89
C LEU A 58 -1.87 -8.45 -12.76
N PHE A 59 -1.81 -7.36 -13.55
CA PHE A 59 -2.86 -6.34 -13.59
C PHE A 59 -4.17 -6.93 -14.10
N ALA A 60 -4.15 -7.65 -15.23
CA ALA A 60 -5.34 -8.32 -15.77
C ALA A 60 -5.92 -9.35 -14.78
N TYR A 61 -5.05 -10.12 -14.11
CA TYR A 61 -5.46 -11.03 -13.04
C TYR A 61 -6.15 -10.28 -11.89
N GLY A 62 -5.58 -9.14 -11.47
CA GLY A 62 -6.16 -8.30 -10.43
C GLY A 62 -7.54 -7.74 -10.80
N ILE A 63 -7.73 -7.30 -12.05
CA ILE A 63 -9.06 -6.90 -12.56
C ILE A 63 -10.05 -8.05 -12.49
N ALA A 64 -9.65 -9.27 -12.89
CA ALA A 64 -10.50 -10.45 -12.80
C ALA A 64 -10.90 -10.78 -11.35
N LEU A 65 -9.98 -10.62 -10.38
CA LEU A 65 -10.30 -10.76 -8.96
C LEU A 65 -11.26 -9.70 -8.46
N LEU A 66 -11.04 -8.43 -8.80
CA LEU A 66 -11.94 -7.34 -8.42
C LEU A 66 -13.35 -7.60 -8.95
N HIS A 67 -13.47 -8.07 -10.19
CA HIS A 67 -14.78 -8.43 -10.74
C HIS A 67 -15.41 -9.62 -10.00
N ARG A 68 -14.63 -10.66 -9.68
CA ARG A 68 -15.11 -11.85 -8.97
C ARG A 68 -15.63 -11.54 -7.56
N PHE A 69 -15.03 -10.56 -6.88
CA PHE A 69 -15.38 -10.19 -5.50
C PHE A 69 -16.21 -8.90 -5.41
N ASP A 70 -16.80 -8.44 -6.52
CA ASP A 70 -17.59 -7.20 -6.60
C ASP A 70 -16.87 -5.96 -6.05
N GLY A 71 -15.53 -5.94 -6.18
CA GLY A 71 -14.67 -4.86 -5.73
C GLY A 71 -13.44 -5.33 -4.94
N PRO A 72 -12.76 -4.39 -4.26
CA PRO A 72 -11.56 -4.65 -3.46
C PRO A 72 -11.89 -5.49 -2.23
N TYR A 73 -11.60 -6.79 -2.28
CA TYR A 73 -11.85 -7.75 -1.20
C TYR A 73 -11.11 -7.37 0.10
N ASN A 74 -9.86 -6.90 -0.01
CA ASN A 74 -9.04 -6.42 1.12
C ASN A 74 -8.95 -4.89 1.17
N GLY A 75 -9.94 -4.19 0.61
CA GLY A 75 -10.04 -2.74 0.66
C GLY A 75 -8.85 -2.01 0.05
N GLY A 76 -8.20 -1.15 0.84
CA GLY A 76 -7.12 -0.27 0.39
C GLY A 76 -5.87 -1.02 -0.11
N SER A 77 -5.56 -2.21 0.41
CA SER A 77 -4.39 -2.98 -0.02
C SER A 77 -4.51 -3.49 -1.47
N ASP A 78 -5.70 -3.91 -1.88
CA ASP A 78 -5.98 -4.31 -3.26
C ASP A 78 -5.93 -3.09 -4.20
N LYS A 79 -6.49 -1.93 -3.77
CA LYS A 79 -6.40 -0.68 -4.54
C LYS A 79 -4.96 -0.24 -4.76
N MET A 80 -4.12 -0.28 -3.72
CA MET A 80 -2.69 0.05 -3.83
C MET A 80 -1.96 -0.95 -4.74
N THR A 81 -2.26 -2.25 -4.63
CA THR A 81 -1.69 -3.28 -5.51
C THR A 81 -2.00 -2.98 -6.97
N MET A 82 -3.27 -2.66 -7.28
CA MET A 82 -3.70 -2.32 -8.64
C MET A 82 -3.09 -1.03 -9.15
N LEU A 83 -2.94 -0.02 -8.28
CA LEU A 83 -2.29 1.25 -8.62
C LEU A 83 -0.82 1.04 -8.99
N ILE A 84 -0.05 0.30 -8.16
CA ILE A 84 1.34 -0.02 -8.45
C ILE A 84 1.43 -0.82 -9.76
N LEU A 85 0.61 -1.86 -9.93
CA LEU A 85 0.59 -2.67 -11.16
C LEU A 85 0.28 -1.83 -12.40
N ALA A 86 -0.69 -0.91 -12.32
CA ALA A 86 -1.02 0.00 -13.42
C ALA A 86 0.16 0.90 -13.80
N CYS A 87 0.80 1.51 -12.80
CA CYS A 87 1.92 2.43 -13.01
C CYS A 87 3.15 1.71 -13.58
N LEU A 88 3.50 0.54 -13.05
CA LEU A 88 4.62 -0.24 -13.55
C LEU A 88 4.34 -0.80 -14.96
N SER A 89 3.09 -1.22 -15.22
CA SER A 89 2.69 -1.68 -16.55
C SER A 89 2.78 -0.56 -17.59
N ALA A 90 2.33 0.66 -17.22
CA ALA A 90 2.49 1.85 -18.06
C ALA A 90 3.97 2.22 -18.26
N PHE A 91 4.79 2.16 -17.21
CA PHE A 91 6.23 2.41 -17.27
C PHE A 91 6.93 1.51 -18.31
N TYR A 92 6.64 0.20 -18.31
CA TYR A 92 7.33 -0.74 -19.20
C TYR A 92 6.97 -0.61 -20.68
N ILE A 93 5.82 0.00 -21.02
CA ILE A 93 5.40 0.22 -22.41
C ILE A 93 5.51 1.69 -22.84
N ALA A 94 5.96 2.56 -21.94
CA ALA A 94 6.04 3.99 -22.18
C ALA A 94 6.95 4.30 -23.38
N PRO A 95 6.54 5.18 -24.30
CA PRO A 95 7.26 5.43 -25.55
C PRO A 95 8.53 6.29 -25.36
N SER A 96 8.71 6.91 -24.19
CA SER A 96 9.89 7.71 -23.87
C SER A 96 10.18 7.76 -22.37
N PRO A 97 11.40 8.15 -21.96
CA PRO A 97 11.75 8.33 -20.54
C PRO A 97 10.84 9.33 -19.82
N LEU A 98 10.32 10.34 -20.51
CA LEU A 98 9.35 11.27 -19.91
C LEU A 98 8.08 10.54 -19.46
N TRP A 99 7.52 9.67 -20.31
CA TRP A 99 6.32 8.91 -19.97
C TRP A 99 6.56 7.88 -18.87
N GLN A 100 7.77 7.32 -18.81
CA GLN A 100 8.22 6.47 -17.69
C GLN A 100 8.20 7.25 -16.37
N ASP A 101 8.82 8.42 -16.37
CA ASP A 101 8.88 9.30 -15.19
C ASP A 101 7.47 9.77 -14.79
N MET A 102 6.57 10.04 -15.75
CA MET A 102 5.18 10.38 -15.46
C MET A 102 4.40 9.24 -14.78
N ALA A 103 4.56 8.00 -15.25
CA ALA A 103 3.90 6.84 -14.64
C ALA A 103 4.35 6.64 -13.18
N LEU A 104 5.65 6.80 -12.92
CA LEU A 104 6.21 6.67 -11.57
C LEU A 104 5.86 7.87 -10.68
N SER A 105 5.83 9.08 -11.25
CA SER A 105 5.40 10.31 -10.56
C SER A 105 3.94 10.22 -10.14
N TYR A 106 3.08 9.66 -11.00
CA TYR A 106 1.68 9.43 -10.68
C TYR A 106 1.54 8.53 -9.44
N LEU A 107 2.30 7.44 -9.35
CA LEU A 107 2.30 6.58 -8.17
C LEU A 107 2.74 7.33 -6.90
N ALA A 108 3.83 8.12 -6.98
CA ALA A 108 4.33 8.90 -5.86
C ALA A 108 3.30 9.92 -5.36
N VAL A 109 2.67 10.67 -6.28
CA VAL A 109 1.62 11.64 -5.94
C VAL A 109 0.41 10.94 -5.32
N GLN A 110 -0.02 9.80 -5.87
CA GLN A 110 -1.13 9.02 -5.30
C GLN A 110 -0.81 8.47 -3.92
N LEU A 111 0.45 8.10 -3.64
CA LEU A 111 0.87 7.69 -2.29
C LEU A 111 0.75 8.85 -1.29
N VAL A 112 1.22 10.04 -1.65
CA VAL A 112 1.09 11.24 -0.81
C VAL A 112 -0.38 11.60 -0.57
N LEU A 113 -1.19 11.61 -1.64
CA LEU A 113 -2.63 11.88 -1.55
C LEU A 113 -3.36 10.83 -0.71
N SER A 114 -2.93 9.56 -0.76
CA SER A 114 -3.53 8.49 0.04
C SER A 114 -3.37 8.76 1.53
N TYR A 115 -2.25 9.32 1.98
CA TYR A 115 -2.08 9.77 3.36
C TYR A 115 -2.88 11.05 3.62
N PHE A 116 -2.67 12.10 2.82
CA PHE A 116 -3.26 13.41 3.07
C PHE A 116 -4.80 13.38 3.08
N VAL A 117 -5.42 12.78 2.06
CA VAL A 117 -6.88 12.72 1.95
C VAL A 117 -7.46 11.85 3.06
N SER A 118 -6.79 10.74 3.41
CA SER A 118 -7.17 9.90 4.55
C SER A 118 -7.20 10.72 5.85
N GLY A 119 -6.15 11.48 6.14
CA GLY A 119 -6.08 12.34 7.34
C GLY A 119 -7.10 13.47 7.31
N TYR A 120 -7.26 14.13 6.17
CA TYR A 120 -8.23 15.22 6.00
C TYR A 120 -9.67 14.74 6.26
N ILE A 121 -10.05 13.60 5.67
CA ILE A 121 -11.37 13.00 5.89
C ILE A 121 -11.56 12.62 7.36
N LYS A 122 -10.51 12.13 8.05
CA LYS A 122 -10.61 11.88 9.49
C LYS A 122 -10.84 13.17 10.29
N ILE A 123 -10.14 14.27 9.98
CA ILE A 123 -10.30 15.54 10.70
C ILE A 123 -11.72 16.09 10.57
N ILE A 124 -12.34 16.05 9.38
CA ILE A 124 -13.70 16.58 9.23
C ILE A 124 -14.73 15.73 9.98
N ASN A 125 -14.51 14.42 10.10
CA ASN A 125 -15.40 13.49 10.79
C ASN A 125 -15.24 13.60 12.32
N GLN A 126 -16.34 13.91 13.01
CA GLN A 126 -16.33 14.14 14.46
C GLN A 126 -15.84 12.92 15.26
N GLU A 127 -16.19 11.71 14.83
CA GLU A 127 -15.83 10.46 15.52
C GLU A 127 -14.32 10.26 15.64
N TRP A 128 -13.55 10.70 14.64
CA TRP A 128 -12.09 10.66 14.72
C TRP A 128 -11.57 11.74 15.67
N ARG A 129 -12.11 12.96 15.61
CA ARG A 129 -11.71 14.06 16.50
C ARG A 129 -11.96 13.78 17.98
N THR A 130 -13.00 13.00 18.30
CA THR A 130 -13.31 12.57 19.68
C THR A 130 -12.58 11.30 20.09
N GLY A 131 -12.00 10.56 19.14
CA GLY A 131 -11.39 9.24 19.36
C GLY A 131 -12.37 8.07 19.33
N GLN A 132 -13.67 8.33 19.11
CA GLN A 132 -14.72 7.31 18.99
C GLN A 132 -14.41 6.30 17.88
N ALA A 133 -13.97 6.78 16.71
CA ALA A 133 -13.66 5.89 15.58
C ALA A 133 -12.58 4.84 15.95
N LEU A 134 -11.56 5.25 16.71
CA LEU A 134 -10.51 4.33 17.15
C LEU A 134 -11.02 3.39 18.26
N GLN A 135 -11.90 3.87 19.13
CA GLN A 135 -12.60 3.01 20.10
C GLN A 135 -13.39 1.90 19.39
N ASP A 136 -14.13 2.26 18.34
CA ASP A 136 -14.92 1.32 17.55
C ASP A 136 -14.03 0.30 16.83
N VAL A 137 -12.88 0.73 16.31
CA VAL A 137 -11.87 -0.20 15.76
C VAL A 137 -11.43 -1.23 16.81
N PHE A 138 -11.09 -0.80 18.03
CA PHE A 138 -10.68 -1.75 19.08
C PHE A 138 -11.83 -2.66 19.54
N LEU A 139 -13.08 -2.18 19.58
CA LEU A 139 -14.24 -2.96 20.01
C LEU A 139 -14.67 -3.99 18.95
N PHE A 140 -14.74 -3.56 17.69
CA PHE A 140 -15.45 -4.28 16.63
C PHE A 140 -14.55 -4.91 15.56
N SER A 141 -13.22 -4.75 15.65
CA SER A 141 -12.33 -5.48 14.75
C SER A 141 -12.58 -6.99 14.81
N ALA A 142 -12.89 -7.56 13.65
CA ALA A 142 -13.32 -8.95 13.51
C ALA A 142 -12.17 -9.97 13.59
N TYR A 143 -10.92 -9.50 13.52
CA TYR A 143 -9.75 -10.39 13.53
C TYR A 143 -9.50 -10.94 14.94
N PRO A 144 -9.24 -12.26 15.09
CA PRO A 144 -9.02 -12.85 16.42
C PRO A 144 -7.91 -12.18 17.22
N VAL A 145 -6.84 -11.74 16.53
CA VAL A 145 -5.69 -11.04 17.15
C VAL A 145 -6.07 -9.72 17.83
N SER A 146 -7.16 -9.06 17.41
CA SER A 146 -7.62 -7.82 18.03
C SER A 146 -8.52 -8.03 19.25
N THR A 147 -8.97 -9.26 19.53
CA THR A 147 -9.91 -9.52 20.65
C THR A 147 -9.30 -9.23 22.01
N SER A 148 -8.03 -9.56 22.22
CA SER A 148 -7.28 -9.23 23.44
C SER A 148 -7.01 -7.74 23.61
N LEU A 149 -7.16 -6.94 22.53
CA LEU A 149 -6.93 -5.51 22.53
C LEU A 149 -8.20 -4.69 22.84
N ARG A 150 -9.36 -5.33 23.00
CA ARG A 150 -10.63 -4.66 23.31
C ARG A 150 -10.56 -3.81 24.59
N GLY A 151 -9.70 -4.16 25.54
CA GLY A 151 -9.47 -3.37 26.77
C GLY A 151 -8.93 -1.95 26.50
N PHE A 152 -8.29 -1.70 25.36
CA PHE A 152 -7.88 -0.33 25.00
C PHE A 152 -9.08 0.60 24.78
N ALA A 153 -10.25 0.05 24.42
CA ALA A 153 -11.49 0.81 24.26
C ALA A 153 -11.93 1.54 25.54
N THR A 154 -11.46 1.11 26.72
CA THR A 154 -11.79 1.76 28.00
C THR A 154 -10.90 2.95 28.34
N HIS A 155 -9.94 3.32 27.47
CA HIS A 155 -8.97 4.38 27.70
C HIS A 155 -9.18 5.58 26.76
N PRO A 156 -10.25 6.37 26.90
CA PRO A 156 -10.66 7.38 25.92
C PRO A 156 -9.61 8.48 25.69
N ARG A 157 -8.86 8.89 26.73
CA ARG A 157 -7.80 9.90 26.57
C ARG A 157 -6.62 9.39 25.72
N LEU A 158 -6.29 8.12 25.86
CA LEU A 158 -5.25 7.48 25.04
C LEU A 158 -5.71 7.41 23.58
N LEU A 159 -6.93 6.94 23.34
CA LEU A 159 -7.49 6.81 21.99
C LEU A 159 -7.66 8.16 21.30
N TRP A 160 -8.05 9.20 22.05
CA TRP A 160 -8.06 10.57 21.57
C TRP A 160 -6.66 11.01 21.10
N GLY A 161 -5.64 10.81 21.95
CA GLY A 161 -4.26 11.17 21.61
C GLY A 161 -3.73 10.40 20.39
N MET A 162 -4.00 9.09 20.32
CA MET A 162 -3.65 8.24 19.17
C MET A 162 -4.35 8.72 17.89
N SER A 163 -5.64 9.07 17.97
CA SER A 163 -6.41 9.57 16.83
C SER A 163 -5.80 10.86 16.27
N TRP A 164 -5.50 11.84 17.13
CA TRP A 164 -4.85 13.08 16.72
C TRP A 164 -3.42 12.88 16.20
N ALA A 165 -2.67 11.94 16.76
CA ALA A 165 -1.36 11.57 16.23
C ALA A 165 -1.45 11.03 14.80
N VAL A 166 -2.40 10.12 14.51
CA VAL A 166 -2.62 9.57 13.17
C VAL A 166 -3.07 10.66 12.19
N MET A 167 -4.10 11.44 12.55
CA MET A 167 -4.61 12.53 11.70
C MET A 167 -3.54 13.57 11.39
N GLY A 168 -2.81 14.00 12.42
CA GLY A 168 -1.74 14.99 12.29
C GLY A 168 -0.62 14.49 11.39
N PHE A 169 -0.17 13.24 11.59
CA PHE A 169 0.82 12.62 10.73
C PHE A 169 0.35 12.55 9.27
N GLU A 170 -0.86 12.03 9.02
CA GLU A 170 -1.40 11.86 7.66
C GLU A 170 -1.52 13.18 6.89
N VAL A 171 -2.00 14.25 7.54
CA VAL A 171 -2.16 15.57 6.90
C VAL A 171 -0.82 16.30 6.73
N LEU A 172 0.14 16.10 7.64
CA LEU A 172 1.47 16.71 7.53
C LEU A 172 2.42 15.90 6.64
N PHE A 173 2.07 14.66 6.28
CA PHE A 173 2.92 13.79 5.45
C PHE A 173 3.41 14.45 4.15
N PRO A 174 2.61 15.22 3.38
CA PRO A 174 3.11 15.92 2.19
C PRO A 174 4.28 16.86 2.47
N LEU A 175 4.34 17.48 3.66
CA LEU A 175 5.44 18.39 4.03
C LEU A 175 6.76 17.65 4.21
N THR A 176 6.73 16.33 4.44
CA THR A 176 7.95 15.51 4.51
C THR A 176 8.73 15.54 3.20
N LEU A 177 8.08 15.82 2.07
CA LEU A 177 8.76 15.96 0.79
C LEU A 177 9.76 17.11 0.79
N MET A 178 9.63 18.14 1.62
CA MET A 178 10.50 19.31 1.58
C MET A 178 11.97 19.00 1.93
N HIS A 179 12.23 17.91 2.67
CA HIS A 179 13.58 17.52 3.07
C HIS A 179 13.74 15.99 3.03
N SER A 180 14.87 15.49 2.52
CA SER A 180 15.12 14.05 2.40
C SER A 180 15.11 13.31 3.73
N THR A 181 15.65 13.93 4.79
CA THR A 181 15.62 13.40 6.16
C THR A 181 14.19 13.34 6.70
N ALA A 182 13.37 14.34 6.43
CA ALA A 182 11.97 14.37 6.84
C ALA A 182 11.16 13.29 6.11
N LEU A 183 11.38 13.10 4.80
CA LEU A 183 10.73 12.03 4.03
C LEU A 183 11.10 10.65 4.58
N LEU A 184 12.39 10.39 4.80
CA LEU A 184 12.83 9.10 5.34
C LEU A 184 12.20 8.82 6.70
N PHE A 185 12.21 9.80 7.61
CA PHE A 185 11.55 9.67 8.91
C PHE A 185 10.03 9.46 8.76
N GLY A 186 9.38 10.21 7.88
CA GLY A 186 7.95 10.06 7.59
C GLY A 186 7.61 8.66 7.07
N LEU A 187 8.41 8.11 6.16
CA LEU A 187 8.25 6.75 5.64
C LEU A 187 8.47 5.68 6.74
N LEU A 188 9.42 5.89 7.66
CA LEU A 188 9.62 4.99 8.79
C LEU A 188 8.42 5.00 9.76
N VAL A 189 7.88 6.19 10.06
CA VAL A 189 6.66 6.32 10.88
C VAL A 189 5.47 5.66 10.19
N ALA A 190 5.30 5.86 8.87
CA ALA A 190 4.26 5.22 8.09
C ALA A 190 4.39 3.69 8.05
N ALA A 191 5.61 3.17 7.90
CA ALA A 191 5.88 1.73 7.97
C ALA A 191 5.54 1.18 9.35
N ALA A 192 5.95 1.87 10.42
CA ALA A 192 5.65 1.47 11.79
C ALA A 192 4.14 1.48 12.08
N PHE A 193 3.40 2.45 11.55
CA PHE A 193 1.94 2.49 11.61
C PHE A 193 1.32 1.28 10.91
N HIS A 194 1.74 0.98 9.68
CA HIS A 194 1.23 -0.18 8.95
C HIS A 194 1.62 -1.51 9.60
N LEU A 195 2.81 -1.60 10.19
CA LEU A 195 3.25 -2.77 10.96
C LEU A 195 2.39 -2.95 12.21
N THR A 196 2.10 -1.86 12.92
CA THR A 196 1.22 -1.87 14.08
C THR A 196 -0.16 -2.38 13.68
N ASN A 197 -0.70 -1.93 12.55
CA ASN A 197 -1.98 -2.43 12.04
C ASN A 197 -1.93 -3.90 11.62
N ALA A 198 -0.82 -4.37 11.05
CA ALA A 198 -0.63 -5.78 10.74
C ALA A 198 -0.62 -6.64 12.02
N CYS A 199 0.17 -6.24 13.02
CA CYS A 199 0.31 -6.96 14.28
C CYS A 199 -0.97 -6.94 15.14
N LEU A 200 -1.65 -5.79 15.22
CA LEU A 200 -2.79 -5.59 16.12
C LEU A 200 -4.14 -5.97 15.48
N PHE A 201 -4.27 -5.78 14.17
CA PHE A 201 -5.55 -5.94 13.45
C PHE A 201 -5.47 -6.96 12.32
N GLY A 202 -4.35 -7.68 12.15
CA GLY A 202 -4.21 -8.71 11.11
C GLY A 202 -4.17 -8.15 9.69
N LEU A 203 -3.97 -6.83 9.51
CA LEU A 203 -3.94 -6.15 8.22
C LEU A 203 -2.60 -6.35 7.48
N ASN A 204 -2.13 -7.60 7.38
CA ASN A 204 -0.81 -7.97 6.89
C ASN A 204 -0.53 -7.49 5.45
N ARG A 205 -1.53 -7.54 4.59
CA ARG A 205 -1.41 -7.12 3.18
C ARG A 205 -1.13 -5.62 3.04
N PHE A 206 -1.62 -4.79 3.96
CA PHE A 206 -1.35 -3.35 3.95
C PHE A 206 0.12 -3.05 4.17
N PHE A 207 0.76 -3.72 5.12
CA PHE A 207 2.16 -3.45 5.45
C PHE A 207 3.09 -3.55 4.24
N TRP A 208 3.05 -4.69 3.56
CA TRP A 208 4.00 -4.94 2.48
C TRP A 208 3.72 -4.13 1.22
N ILE A 209 2.44 -3.98 0.83
CA ILE A 209 2.13 -3.29 -0.43
C ILE A 209 2.39 -1.78 -0.34
N TRP A 210 2.20 -1.17 0.83
CA TRP A 210 2.50 0.25 0.99
C TRP A 210 4.00 0.53 0.97
N ILE A 211 4.81 -0.33 1.62
CA ILE A 211 6.28 -0.22 1.56
C ILE A 211 6.79 -0.41 0.12
N CYS A 212 6.13 -1.27 -0.67
CA CYS A 212 6.45 -1.43 -2.09
C CYS A 212 6.33 -0.13 -2.91
N ALA A 213 5.52 0.85 -2.47
CA ALA A 213 5.39 2.14 -3.12
C ALA A 213 6.45 3.17 -2.67
N TYR A 214 7.20 2.92 -1.58
CA TYR A 214 8.13 3.90 -1.03
C TYR A 214 9.27 4.30 -1.97
N PRO A 215 9.88 3.38 -2.75
CA PRO A 215 10.92 3.75 -3.70
C PRO A 215 10.47 4.80 -4.71
N SER A 216 9.20 4.78 -5.15
CA SER A 216 8.69 5.78 -6.10
C SER A 216 8.67 7.18 -5.49
N LEU A 217 8.40 7.30 -4.19
CA LEU A 217 8.35 8.60 -3.51
C LEU A 217 9.75 9.16 -3.22
N ILE A 218 10.70 8.29 -2.85
CA ILE A 218 12.11 8.67 -2.67
C ILE A 218 12.68 9.16 -4.01
N TRP A 219 12.41 8.43 -5.09
CA TRP A 219 12.77 8.85 -6.45
C TRP A 219 12.12 10.19 -6.81
N PHE A 220 10.82 10.34 -6.56
CA PHE A 220 10.08 11.54 -6.93
C PHE A 220 10.59 12.78 -6.22
N GLN A 221 10.94 12.68 -4.93
CA GLN A 221 11.54 13.79 -4.17
C GLN A 221 12.84 14.28 -4.80
N ASP A 222 13.73 13.35 -5.18
CA ASP A 222 15.00 13.62 -5.86
C ASP A 222 14.78 14.41 -7.17
N ARG A 223 13.65 14.19 -7.86
CA ARG A 223 13.31 14.89 -9.11
C ARG A 223 12.71 16.29 -8.94
N ILE A 224 12.10 16.58 -7.80
CA ILE A 224 11.39 17.85 -7.60
C ILE A 224 12.16 18.84 -6.71
N ILE A 225 13.10 18.36 -5.89
CA ILE A 225 13.91 19.17 -4.97
C ILE A 225 15.42 19.06 -5.25
N GLY A 226 15.86 17.97 -5.89
CA GLY A 226 17.25 17.74 -6.26
C GLY A 226 17.68 18.44 -7.53
#